data_AF-A0A2T1G9V1-F1
#
_entry.id   AF-A0A2T1G9V1-F1
#
_cell.length_a   1.000
_cell.length_b   1.000
_cell.length_c   1.000
_cell.angle_alpha   90.00
_cell.angle_beta   90.00
_cell.angle_gamma   90.00
#
_symmetry.space_group_name_H-M   'P 1'
#
loop_
_entity.id
_entity.type
_entity.pdbx_description
1 polymer ?
#
loop_
_entity_poly.entity_id
_entity_poly.type
_entity_poly.pdbx_seq_one_letter_code
_entity_poly.pdbx_strand_id
1 'polypeptide(L)'
;MASLKPKSQSPAIDSYGQSTLTDEQQQALMEWLFASLMGVGYFGKAHLIWDNGQDREQEIFTALMRNEPIFLYRQGARPTPSVEGYGWRLLGEHPSLRVYELVAEVERE
;
A
#
# COMPACT_ATOMS: atom_id res chain seq x y z
N MET A 1 2.15 19.74 20.01
CA MET A 1 1.26 19.16 18.99
C MET A 1 2.07 19.04 17.70
N ALA A 2 2.38 17.81 17.25
CA ALA A 2 3.13 17.62 16.03
C ALA A 2 2.23 17.97 14.83
N SER A 3 2.59 19.00 14.07
CA SER A 3 1.86 19.40 12.86
C SER A 3 2.11 18.36 11.77
N LEU A 4 1.06 17.74 11.25
CA LEU A 4 1.15 16.85 10.10
C LEU A 4 1.52 17.69 8.88
N LYS A 5 2.68 17.42 8.26
CA LYS A 5 3.07 18.06 6.99
C LYS A 5 1.94 17.93 5.97
N PRO A 6 1.69 18.96 5.14
CA PRO A 6 0.64 18.94 4.12
C PRO A 6 0.80 17.76 3.16
N LYS A 7 -0.32 17.28 2.63
CA LYS A 7 -0.38 16.18 1.66
C LYS A 7 0.39 16.58 0.40
N SER A 8 1.29 15.71 -0.07
CA SER A 8 2.04 15.95 -1.31
C SER A 8 1.06 16.02 -2.50
N GLN A 9 1.29 16.98 -3.41
CA GLN A 9 0.61 17.06 -4.71
C GLN A 9 1.44 16.43 -5.84
N SER A 10 2.66 16.00 -5.52
CA SER A 10 3.50 15.24 -6.45
C SER A 10 3.28 13.75 -6.21
N PRO A 11 3.01 12.96 -7.26
CA PRO A 11 2.84 11.52 -7.13
C PRO A 11 4.15 10.87 -6.71
N ALA A 12 4.09 10.12 -5.61
CA ALA A 12 5.24 9.42 -5.04
C ALA A 12 4.78 8.13 -4.36
N ILE A 13 5.62 7.10 -4.40
CA ILE A 13 5.39 5.84 -3.70
C ILE A 13 6.55 5.64 -2.72
N ASP A 14 6.26 5.70 -1.43
CA ASP A 14 7.22 5.30 -0.40
C ASP A 14 7.13 3.78 -0.21
N SER A 15 8.27 3.10 -0.13
CA SER A 15 8.31 1.66 0.14
C SER A 15 8.88 1.34 1.53
N TYR A 16 8.33 0.33 2.18
CA TYR A 16 8.67 -0.09 3.55
C TYR A 16 8.93 -1.59 3.63
N GLY A 17 9.87 -1.98 4.49
CA GLY A 17 10.28 -3.37 4.62
C GLY A 17 11.32 -3.79 3.57
N GLN A 18 11.73 -5.05 3.63
CA GLN A 18 12.68 -5.63 2.68
C GLN A 18 11.94 -6.54 1.71
N SER A 19 12.11 -6.26 0.42
CA SER A 19 11.65 -7.12 -0.66
C SER A 19 12.65 -8.25 -0.91
N THR A 20 12.15 -9.43 -1.27
CA THR A 20 12.98 -10.54 -1.79
C THR A 20 12.98 -10.59 -3.32
N LEU A 21 12.23 -9.69 -3.96
CA LEU A 21 12.27 -9.53 -5.41
C LEU A 21 13.60 -8.93 -5.83
N THR A 22 14.03 -9.29 -7.03
CA THR A 22 15.13 -8.61 -7.71
C THR A 22 14.81 -7.14 -7.98
N ASP A 23 15.83 -6.30 -8.16
CA ASP A 23 15.65 -4.88 -8.43
C ASP A 23 14.76 -4.62 -9.65
N GLU A 24 14.93 -5.42 -10.72
CA GLU A 24 14.10 -5.35 -11.93
C GLU A 24 12.62 -5.63 -11.65
N GLN A 25 12.34 -6.65 -10.84
CA GLN A 25 10.97 -6.99 -10.43
C GLN A 25 10.36 -5.93 -9.51
N GLN A 26 11.16 -5.32 -8.63
CA GLN A 26 10.72 -4.22 -7.78
C GLN A 26 10.37 -3.01 -8.62
N GLN A 27 11.23 -2.65 -9.57
CA GLN A 27 10.99 -1.54 -10.49
C GLN A 27 9.72 -1.76 -11.31
N ALA A 28 9.55 -2.96 -11.91
CA ALA A 28 8.37 -3.29 -12.69
C ALA A 28 7.07 -3.19 -11.85
N LEU A 29 7.10 -3.63 -10.59
CA LEU A 29 5.94 -3.47 -9.70
C LEU A 29 5.66 -2.00 -9.39
N MET A 30 6.70 -1.21 -9.09
CA MET A 30 6.56 0.21 -8.78
C MET A 30 6.01 0.99 -9.97
N GLU A 31 6.49 0.70 -11.18
CA GLU A 31 6.00 1.30 -12.42
C GLU A 31 4.54 0.95 -12.69
N TRP A 32 4.17 -0.33 -12.53
CA TRP A 32 2.79 -0.77 -12.66
C TRP A 32 1.86 -0.10 -11.64
N LEU A 33 2.30 0.01 -10.38
CA LEU A 33 1.51 0.62 -9.32
C LEU A 33 1.34 2.13 -9.56
N PHE A 34 2.40 2.80 -9.99
CA PHE A 34 2.37 4.20 -10.36
C PHE A 34 1.41 4.46 -11.52
N ALA A 35 1.48 3.66 -12.58
CA ALA A 35 0.56 3.74 -13.71
C ALA A 35 -0.89 3.49 -13.28
N SER A 36 -1.12 2.54 -12.36
CA SER A 36 -2.45 2.24 -11.82
C SER A 36 -3.04 3.43 -11.05
N LEU A 37 -2.23 4.08 -10.19
CA LEU A 37 -2.62 5.29 -9.46
C LEU A 37 -2.95 6.45 -10.41
N MET A 38 -2.11 6.67 -11.43
CA MET A 38 -2.40 7.70 -12.45
C MET A 38 -3.66 7.38 -13.26
N GLY A 39 -3.89 6.10 -13.58
CA GLY A 39 -5.06 5.63 -14.33
C GLY A 39 -6.39 5.93 -13.62
N VAL A 40 -6.40 6.00 -12.30
CA VAL A 40 -7.57 6.40 -11.49
C VAL A 40 -7.53 7.88 -11.07
N GLY A 41 -6.58 8.67 -11.61
CA GLY A 41 -6.45 10.10 -11.34
C GLY A 41 -5.92 10.45 -9.95
N TYR A 42 -5.19 9.53 -9.29
CA TYR A 42 -4.55 9.79 -8.01
C TYR A 42 -3.19 10.47 -8.20
N PHE A 43 -3.03 11.68 -7.64
CA PHE A 43 -1.80 12.50 -7.75
C PHE A 43 -1.13 12.81 -6.40
N GLY A 44 -1.39 11.98 -5.39
CA GLY A 44 -0.81 12.14 -4.06
C GLY A 44 0.32 11.15 -3.74
N LYS A 45 0.63 11.04 -2.45
CA LYS A 45 1.56 10.03 -1.94
C LYS A 45 0.86 8.70 -1.67
N ALA A 46 1.46 7.61 -2.12
CA ALA A 46 1.05 6.26 -1.80
C ALA A 46 2.16 5.50 -1.05
N HIS A 47 1.79 4.39 -0.45
CA HIS A 47 2.67 3.57 0.39
C HIS A 47 2.67 2.14 -0.12
N LEU A 48 3.84 1.52 -0.27
CA LEU A 48 4.02 0.11 -0.60
C LEU A 48 4.72 -0.59 0.56
N ILE A 49 4.09 -1.62 1.12
CA ILE A 49 4.66 -2.45 2.17
C ILE A 49 5.11 -3.77 1.54
N TRP A 50 6.37 -4.11 1.73
CA TRP A 50 6.90 -5.44 1.44
C TRP A 50 6.66 -6.32 2.66
N ASP A 51 5.69 -7.24 2.56
CA ASP A 51 5.34 -8.11 3.69
C ASP A 51 6.49 -9.09 3.97
N ASN A 52 7.17 -8.85 5.08
CA ASN A 52 8.20 -9.72 5.65
C ASN A 52 7.79 -10.26 7.03
N GLY A 53 6.50 -10.16 7.39
CA GLY A 53 5.97 -10.56 8.70
C GLY A 53 6.30 -9.61 9.85
N GLN A 54 6.93 -8.45 9.58
CA GLN A 54 7.11 -7.41 10.59
C GLN A 54 5.86 -6.52 10.70
N ASP A 55 5.59 -6.07 11.91
CA ASP A 55 4.52 -5.10 12.17
C ASP A 55 4.86 -3.73 11.57
N ARG A 56 3.85 -3.10 10.96
CA ARG A 56 3.89 -1.82 10.23
C ARG A 56 2.70 -0.93 10.59
N GLU A 57 2.10 -1.17 11.77
CA GLU A 57 0.92 -0.43 12.23
C GLU A 57 1.12 1.08 12.21
N GLN A 58 2.31 1.58 12.57
CA GLN A 58 2.58 3.02 12.60
C GLN A 58 2.55 3.66 11.20
N GLU A 59 3.16 3.03 10.20
CA GLU A 59 3.15 3.50 8.81
C GLU A 59 1.73 3.43 8.22
N ILE A 60 1.01 2.33 8.48
CA ILE A 60 -0.38 2.15 8.09
C ILE A 60 -1.26 3.24 8.71
N PHE A 61 -1.17 3.44 10.02
CA PHE A 61 -1.95 4.45 10.73
C PHE A 61 -1.68 5.87 10.22
N THR A 62 -0.41 6.18 9.95
CA THR A 62 -0.02 7.50 9.44
C THR A 62 -0.60 7.77 8.04
N ALA A 63 -0.57 6.78 7.16
CA ALA A 63 -1.12 6.87 5.82
C ALA A 63 -2.67 6.93 5.84
N LEU A 64 -3.32 6.16 6.72
CA LEU A 64 -4.77 6.23 6.95
C LEU A 64 -5.20 7.62 7.41
N MET A 65 -4.50 8.22 8.38
CA MET A 65 -4.76 9.59 8.86
C MET A 65 -4.60 10.65 7.76
N ARG A 66 -3.87 10.36 6.68
CA ARG A 66 -3.65 11.24 5.53
C ARG A 66 -4.54 10.91 4.33
N ASN A 67 -5.36 9.87 4.44
CA ASN A 67 -6.13 9.31 3.34
C ASN A 67 -5.23 9.02 2.11
N GLU A 68 -4.07 8.42 2.38
CA GLU A 68 -3.06 8.03 1.39
C GLU A 68 -3.21 6.52 1.10
N PRO A 69 -3.23 6.09 -0.17
CA PRO A 69 -3.37 4.68 -0.53
C PRO A 69 -2.24 3.84 0.03
N ILE A 70 -2.59 2.67 0.57
CA ILE A 70 -1.64 1.72 1.13
C ILE A 70 -1.75 0.42 0.36
N PHE A 71 -0.63 -0.01 -0.18
CA PHE A 71 -0.48 -1.25 -0.91
C PHE A 71 0.43 -2.21 -0.15
N LEU A 72 0.20 -3.48 -0.35
CA LEU A 72 0.97 -4.55 0.27
C LEU A 72 1.35 -5.57 -0.81
N TYR A 73 2.64 -5.87 -0.92
CA TYR A 73 3.13 -6.98 -1.71
C TYR A 73 3.45 -8.16 -0.79
N ARG A 74 2.66 -9.24 -0.87
CA ARG A 74 2.85 -10.44 -0.03
C ARG A 74 3.83 -11.43 -0.63
N GLN A 75 4.64 -12.05 0.21
CA GLN A 75 5.49 -13.18 -0.16
C GLN A 75 5.03 -14.53 0.43
N GLY A 76 4.14 -14.51 1.43
CA GLY A 76 3.73 -15.69 2.21
C GLY A 76 2.21 -15.87 2.35
N ALA A 77 1.74 -16.23 3.55
CA ALA A 77 0.32 -16.44 3.86
C ALA A 77 -0.52 -15.15 3.73
N ARG A 78 -1.85 -15.26 3.86
CA ARG A 78 -2.73 -14.09 3.79
C ARG A 78 -2.38 -13.15 4.96
N PRO A 79 -2.06 -11.87 4.69
CA PRO A 79 -1.72 -10.91 5.74
C PRO A 79 -2.94 -10.72 6.65
N THR A 80 -2.72 -10.79 7.96
CA THR A 80 -3.74 -10.40 8.94
C THR A 80 -3.88 -8.88 8.86
N PRO A 81 -5.11 -8.32 8.78
CA PRO A 81 -5.27 -6.89 8.94
C PRO A 81 -4.75 -6.47 10.31
N SER A 82 -3.88 -5.45 10.36
CA SER A 82 -3.35 -4.94 11.61
C SER A 82 -4.25 -3.87 12.24
N VAL A 83 -5.25 -3.35 11.51
CA VAL A 83 -6.10 -2.23 11.95
C VAL A 83 -7.57 -2.62 11.85
N GLU A 84 -8.30 -2.43 12.94
CA GLU A 84 -9.75 -2.67 13.03
C GLU A 84 -10.53 -1.82 12.02
N GLY A 85 -11.53 -2.44 11.35
CA GLY A 85 -12.34 -1.78 10.33
C GLY A 85 -11.69 -1.66 8.95
N TYR A 86 -10.51 -2.27 8.74
CA TYR A 86 -9.82 -2.31 7.45
C TYR A 86 -9.42 -3.72 7.08
N GLY A 87 -9.36 -3.97 5.76
CA GLY A 87 -9.06 -5.28 5.20
C GLY A 87 -8.25 -5.17 3.91
N TRP A 88 -7.51 -6.24 3.60
CA TRP A 88 -6.71 -6.32 2.38
C TRP A 88 -7.53 -6.82 1.19
N ARG A 89 -7.72 -5.97 0.20
CA ARG A 89 -8.33 -6.33 -1.10
C ARG A 89 -7.25 -6.68 -2.10
N LEU A 90 -7.33 -7.85 -2.72
CA LEU A 90 -6.42 -8.23 -3.79
C LEU A 90 -6.65 -7.35 -5.03
N LEU A 91 -5.58 -6.81 -5.60
CA LEU A 91 -5.58 -6.19 -6.92
C LEU A 91 -5.38 -7.29 -7.98
N GLY A 92 -6.49 -7.78 -8.52
CA GLY A 92 -6.51 -8.88 -9.49
C GLY A 92 -5.91 -8.52 -10.85
N GLU A 93 -5.67 -7.24 -11.09
CA GLU A 93 -5.07 -6.70 -12.31
C GLU A 93 -3.55 -6.94 -12.37
N HIS A 94 -2.89 -7.16 -11.22
CA HIS A 94 -1.45 -7.46 -11.22
C HIS A 94 -1.20 -8.96 -11.46
N PRO A 95 -0.35 -9.33 -12.44
CA PRO A 95 -0.11 -10.74 -12.81
C PRO A 95 0.39 -11.64 -11.67
N SER A 96 1.07 -11.07 -10.66
CA SER A 96 1.59 -11.86 -9.54
C SER A 96 0.51 -12.35 -8.57
N LEU A 97 -0.69 -11.75 -8.58
CA LEU A 97 -1.76 -11.97 -7.58
C LEU A 97 -1.26 -11.85 -6.13
N ARG A 98 -0.28 -10.96 -5.90
CA ARG A 98 0.35 -10.71 -4.60
C ARG A 98 0.24 -9.27 -4.13
N VAL A 99 -0.38 -8.39 -4.92
CA VAL A 99 -0.56 -6.98 -4.58
C VAL A 99 -1.95 -6.79 -3.98
N TYR A 100 -2.00 -6.19 -2.80
CA TYR A 100 -3.23 -5.87 -2.09
C TYR A 100 -3.29 -4.37 -1.87
N GLU A 101 -4.50 -3.85 -1.80
CA GLU A 101 -4.80 -2.50 -1.34
C GLU A 101 -5.54 -2.59 -0.01
N LEU A 102 -5.17 -1.73 0.94
CA LEU A 102 -5.91 -1.60 2.18
C LEU A 102 -7.20 -0.82 1.91
N VAL A 103 -8.34 -1.44 2.22
CA VAL A 103 -9.67 -0.83 2.05
C VAL A 103 -10.43 -0.90 3.37
N ALA A 104 -11.36 0.03 3.59
CA ALA A 104 -12.28 -0.10 4.72
C ALA A 104 -13.13 -1.37 4.58
N GLU A 105 -13.24 -2.15 5.64
CA GLU A 105 -14.22 -3.22 5.73
C GLU A 105 -15.58 -2.54 5.88
N VAL A 106 -16.37 -2.52 4.82
CA VAL A 106 -17.76 -2.05 4.93
C VAL A 106 -18.48 -3.07 5.80
N GLU A 107 -18.88 -2.66 7.01
CA GLU A 107 -19.82 -3.42 7.83
C GLU A 107 -21.03 -3.73 6.94
N ARG A 108 -21.18 -5.01 6.58
CA ARG A 108 -22.43 -5.47 5.98
C ARG A 108 -23.43 -5.50 7.13
N GLU A 109 -24.26 -4.47 7.19
CA GLU A 109 -25.51 -4.44 7.98
C GLU A 109 -26.38 -5.68 7.71
#